data_AF-A0A9J9KY16-F1
#
_entry.id   AF-A0A9J9KY16-F1
#
_cell.length_a   1.000
_cell.length_b   1.000
_cell.length_c   1.000
_cell.angle_alpha   90.00
_cell.angle_beta   90.00
_cell.angle_gamma   90.00
#
_symmetry.space_group_name_H-M   'P 1'
#
loop_
_entity.id
_entity.type
_entity.pdbx_description
1 polymer ?
#
loop_
_entity_poly.entity_id
_entity_poly.type
_entity_poly.pdbx_seq_one_letter_code
_entity_poly.pdbx_strand_id
1 'polypeptide(L)'
;MSFEYINSQYGVNACVGRRVVAYGEPGTIVRDFGHYIGVVLDTAPHHQPERYHPTDGIVYGEVVEYTPPKLTARKHRAKCNYQEFLDADSGHDFHEWLGINKPDVDYDRNGNCRMYRLGNYRDVSVYGEWKPTKKEAKASYKEKLRKSKEGLNYDF
;
A
#
# COMPACT_ATOMS: atom_id res chain seq x y z
N MET A 1 11.48 10.95 20.32
CA MET A 1 11.87 11.71 19.10
C MET A 1 11.82 13.18 19.48
N SER A 2 12.95 13.85 19.64
CA SER A 2 12.98 15.27 20.05
C SER A 2 13.37 16.13 18.84
N PHE A 3 12.72 17.28 18.69
CA PHE A 3 13.06 18.29 17.66
C PHE A 3 14.18 19.22 18.15
N GLU A 4 14.92 18.84 19.19
CA GLU A 4 15.94 19.67 19.84
C GLU A 4 17.03 20.09 18.86
N TYR A 5 17.51 19.16 18.04
CA TYR A 5 18.51 19.47 17.01
C TYR A 5 18.00 20.56 16.06
N ILE A 6 16.84 20.36 15.44
CA ILE A 6 16.22 21.30 14.51
C ILE A 6 16.02 22.68 15.15
N ASN A 7 15.45 22.70 16.35
CA ASN A 7 15.14 23.93 17.06
C ASN A 7 16.43 24.68 17.44
N SER A 8 17.48 23.95 17.83
CA SER A 8 18.79 24.54 18.16
C SER A 8 19.53 25.09 16.93
N GLN A 9 19.55 24.35 15.82
CA GLN A 9 20.33 24.72 14.63
C GLN A 9 19.67 25.77 13.76
N TYR A 10 18.35 25.69 13.60
CA TYR A 10 17.60 26.57 12.70
C TYR A 10 16.84 27.68 13.44
N GLY A 11 16.85 27.68 14.78
CA GLY A 11 16.14 28.67 15.59
C GLY A 11 14.61 28.62 15.42
N VAL A 12 14.07 27.46 15.04
CA VAL A 12 12.62 27.26 14.84
C VAL A 12 11.97 26.64 16.08
N ASN A 13 10.64 26.55 16.07
CA ASN A 13 9.84 25.94 17.13
C ASN A 13 9.16 24.64 16.65
N ALA A 14 9.85 23.76 15.93
CA ALA A 14 9.28 22.51 15.45
C ALA A 14 8.91 21.57 16.61
N CYS A 15 7.71 20.99 16.54
CA CYS A 15 7.24 19.92 17.42
C CYS A 15 6.13 19.11 16.75
N VAL A 16 5.88 17.88 17.21
CA VAL A 16 4.73 17.08 16.75
C VAL A 16 3.43 17.84 17.03
N GLY A 17 2.54 17.89 16.04
CA GLY A 17 1.26 18.58 16.13
C GLY A 17 1.32 20.07 15.79
N ARG A 18 2.50 20.65 15.53
CA ARG A 18 2.57 22.04 15.06
C ARG A 18 2.07 22.15 13.62
N ARG A 19 1.09 23.03 13.42
CA ARG A 19 0.58 23.42 12.11
C ARG A 19 1.62 24.21 11.36
N VAL A 20 1.71 23.97 10.06
CA VAL A 20 2.60 24.70 9.15
C VAL A 20 1.89 24.97 7.82
N VAL A 21 2.32 26.00 7.13
CA VAL A 21 2.07 26.18 5.69
C VAL A 21 3.39 25.95 4.97
N ALA A 22 3.48 24.86 4.23
CA ALA A 22 4.67 24.44 3.49
C ALA A 22 4.49 24.75 2.00
N TYR A 23 5.27 25.68 1.46
CA TYR A 23 5.18 26.16 0.07
C TYR A 23 3.75 26.54 -0.37
N GLY A 24 2.96 27.12 0.55
CA GLY A 24 1.58 27.51 0.31
C GLY A 24 0.54 26.43 0.64
N GLU A 25 0.95 25.22 0.99
CA GLU A 25 0.05 24.11 1.35
C GLU A 25 0.00 23.88 2.87
N PRO A 26 -1.19 23.85 3.50
CA PRO A 26 -1.32 23.61 4.93
C PRO A 26 -1.03 22.15 5.30
N GLY A 27 -0.36 21.96 6.43
CA GLY A 27 -0.04 20.64 6.96
C GLY A 27 0.32 20.66 8.44
N THR A 28 0.71 19.49 8.95
CA THR A 28 1.09 19.27 10.35
C THR A 28 2.45 18.62 10.44
N ILE A 29 3.32 19.09 11.33
CA ILE A 29 4.59 18.43 11.66
C ILE A 29 4.27 17.19 12.49
N VAL A 30 4.77 16.03 12.06
CA VAL A 30 4.48 14.74 12.71
C VAL A 30 5.72 13.92 13.00
N ARG A 31 6.86 14.27 12.40
CA ARG A 31 8.11 13.50 12.53
C ARG A 31 9.34 14.38 12.40
N ASP A 32 10.41 13.97 13.07
CA ASP A 32 11.76 14.50 12.92
C ASP A 32 12.57 13.66 11.92
N PHE A 33 13.27 14.33 11.00
CA PHE A 33 14.19 13.73 10.02
C PHE A 33 15.61 14.34 10.10
N GLY A 34 16.01 14.86 11.25
CA GLY A 34 17.34 15.45 11.47
C GLY A 34 17.40 16.88 10.93
N HIS A 35 17.91 17.09 9.72
CA HIS A 35 17.94 18.41 9.09
C HIS A 35 16.60 18.85 8.49
N TYR A 36 15.58 18.00 8.56
CA TYR A 36 14.28 18.21 7.92
C TYR A 36 13.14 17.93 8.89
N ILE A 37 12.05 18.67 8.76
CA ILE A 37 10.78 18.38 9.43
C ILE A 37 9.93 17.47 8.54
N GLY A 38 9.27 16.49 9.14
CA GLY A 38 8.31 15.62 8.49
C GLY A 38 6.90 16.19 8.59
N VAL A 39 6.37 16.69 7.47
CA VAL A 39 5.04 17.32 7.41
C VAL A 39 4.07 16.39 6.67
N VAL A 40 2.87 16.25 7.22
CA VAL A 40 1.73 15.64 6.52
C VAL A 40 0.83 16.77 6.06
N LEU A 41 0.65 16.90 4.75
CA LEU A 41 -0.24 17.88 4.14
C LEU A 41 -1.71 17.47 4.35
N ASP A 42 -2.58 18.46 4.54
CA ASP A 42 -4.01 18.24 4.74
C ASP A 42 -4.69 17.67 3.49
N THR A 43 -4.14 17.93 2.31
CA THR A 43 -4.58 17.37 1.03
C THR A 43 -4.36 15.86 0.95
N ALA A 44 -3.40 15.32 1.71
CA ALA A 44 -3.01 13.91 1.68
C ALA A 44 -2.74 13.35 3.10
N PRO A 45 -3.75 13.31 4.00
CA PRO A 45 -3.55 13.02 5.42
C PRO A 45 -3.11 11.57 5.72
N HIS A 46 -3.19 10.68 4.73
CA HIS A 46 -2.80 9.27 4.84
C HIS A 46 -1.45 8.97 4.17
N HIS A 47 -0.80 9.96 3.57
CA HIS A 47 0.52 9.79 2.98
C HIS A 47 1.59 9.73 4.07
N GLN A 48 2.76 9.20 3.69
CA GLN A 48 3.91 9.27 4.57
C GLN A 48 4.34 10.74 4.72
N PRO A 49 4.87 11.15 5.88
CA PRO A 49 5.31 12.53 6.10
C PRO A 49 6.42 12.88 5.10
N GLU A 50 6.24 13.97 4.37
CA GLU A 50 7.21 14.48 3.43
C GLU A 50 8.25 15.35 4.13
N ARG A 51 9.47 15.42 3.57
CA ARG A 51 10.59 16.13 4.17
C ARG A 51 10.60 17.57 3.69
N TYR A 52 10.55 18.51 4.62
CA TYR A 52 10.69 19.93 4.35
C TYR A 52 11.84 20.52 5.13
N HIS A 53 12.56 21.46 4.51
CA HIS A 53 13.62 22.16 5.22
C HIS A 53 12.97 23.10 6.25
N PRO A 54 13.45 23.17 7.51
CA PRO A 54 12.76 23.89 8.58
C PRO A 54 12.59 25.39 8.33
N THR A 55 13.40 25.98 7.46
CA THR A 55 13.42 27.44 7.18
C THR A 55 13.04 27.81 5.75
N ASP A 56 12.87 26.85 4.84
CA ASP A 56 12.60 27.15 3.43
C ASP A 56 11.13 26.93 3.10
N GLY A 57 10.42 28.02 2.80
CA GLY A 57 9.01 27.96 2.43
C GLY A 57 8.07 27.49 3.55
N ILE A 58 8.51 27.52 4.82
CA ILE A 58 7.72 27.08 5.98
C ILE A 58 7.24 28.26 6.81
N VAL A 59 5.93 28.33 7.04
CA VAL A 59 5.32 29.23 8.02
C VAL A 59 4.78 28.40 9.18
N TYR A 60 5.28 28.64 10.40
CA TYR A 60 4.87 27.93 11.61
C TYR A 60 3.63 28.56 12.24
N GLY A 61 2.70 27.71 12.69
CA GLY A 61 1.46 28.11 13.35
C GLY A 61 1.27 27.49 14.73
N GLU A 62 0.00 27.31 15.09
CA GLU A 62 -0.42 26.77 16.38
C GLU A 62 -0.09 25.27 16.54
N VAL A 63 -0.14 24.79 17.79
CA VAL A 63 0.00 23.36 18.08
C VAL A 63 -1.39 22.77 18.23
N VAL A 64 -1.67 21.75 17.44
CA VAL A 64 -2.88 20.95 17.56
C VAL A 64 -2.55 19.56 18.10
N GLU A 65 -3.52 18.93 18.74
CA GLU A 65 -3.41 17.53 19.11
C GLU A 65 -3.39 16.67 17.84
N TYR A 66 -2.22 16.11 17.52
CA TYR A 66 -2.07 15.24 16.36
C TYR A 66 -2.24 13.77 16.77
N THR A 67 -3.26 13.13 16.20
CA THR A 67 -3.40 11.67 16.26
C THR A 67 -3.00 11.08 14.90
N PRO A 68 -1.96 10.23 14.82
CA PRO A 68 -1.60 9.55 13.60
C PRO A 68 -2.81 8.78 13.02
N PRO A 69 -3.00 8.77 11.69
CA PRO A 69 -4.05 7.97 11.08
C PRO A 69 -3.93 6.51 11.54
N LYS A 70 -5.00 5.98 12.15
CA LYS A 70 -5.03 4.57 12.56
C LYS A 70 -4.90 3.71 11.31
N LEU A 71 -3.78 3.01 11.17
CA LEU A 71 -3.69 1.93 10.18
C LEU A 71 -4.75 0.90 10.53
N THR A 72 -5.60 0.55 9.55
CA THR A 72 -6.55 -0.54 9.76
C THR A 72 -5.77 -1.82 10.06
N ALA A 73 -6.32 -2.72 10.87
CA ALA A 73 -5.69 -4.00 11.18
C ALA A 73 -5.26 -4.76 9.90
N ARG A 74 -6.04 -4.61 8.82
CA ARG A 74 -5.70 -5.14 7.49
C ARG A 74 -4.44 -4.51 6.90
N LYS A 75 -4.32 -3.18 6.89
CA LYS A 75 -3.13 -2.49 6.37
C LYS A 75 -1.89 -2.81 7.22
N HIS A 76 -2.05 -2.89 8.54
CA HIS A 76 -0.99 -3.27 9.44
C HIS A 76 -0.48 -4.69 9.15
N ARG A 77 -1.38 -5.68 9.08
CA ARG A 77 -1.02 -7.07 8.73
C ARG A 77 -0.34 -7.15 7.36
N ALA A 78 -0.83 -6.43 6.36
CA ALA A 78 -0.21 -6.41 5.04
C ALA A 78 1.24 -5.88 5.08
N LYS A 79 1.50 -4.84 5.89
CA LYS A 79 2.85 -4.31 6.08
C LYS A 79 3.76 -5.31 6.81
N CYS A 80 3.27 -5.94 7.88
CA CYS A 80 4.02 -6.97 8.61
C CYS A 80 4.35 -8.17 7.69
N ASN A 81 3.37 -8.70 6.96
CA ASN A 81 3.59 -9.83 6.05
C ASN A 81 4.66 -9.53 4.99
N TYR A 82 4.69 -8.30 4.45
CA TYR A 82 5.70 -7.91 3.48
C TYR A 82 7.09 -7.77 4.11
N GLN A 83 7.17 -7.23 5.33
CA GLN A 83 8.44 -7.16 6.04
C GLN A 83 8.97 -8.56 6.39
N GLU A 84 8.12 -9.45 6.90
CA GLU A 84 8.48 -10.84 7.18
C GLU A 84 8.97 -11.58 5.92
N PHE A 85 8.34 -11.32 4.77
CA PHE A 85 8.80 -11.85 3.48
C PHE A 85 10.23 -11.38 3.14
N LEU A 86 10.52 -10.09 3.33
CA LEU A 86 11.86 -9.53 3.06
C LEU A 86 12.91 -10.08 4.05
N ASP A 87 12.53 -10.25 5.31
CA ASP A 87 13.43 -10.72 6.38
C ASP A 87 13.73 -12.22 6.27
N ALA A 88 12.82 -13.01 5.68
CA ALA A 88 12.94 -14.46 5.61
C ALA A 88 13.99 -14.97 4.62
N ASP A 89 14.44 -14.14 3.66
CA ASP A 89 15.39 -14.51 2.58
C ASP A 89 15.10 -15.90 1.96
N SER A 90 13.82 -16.19 1.77
CA SER A 90 13.33 -17.56 1.57
C SER A 90 13.41 -18.06 0.13
N GLY A 91 13.82 -17.20 -0.82
CA GLY A 91 13.81 -17.49 -2.26
C GLY A 91 12.41 -17.62 -2.89
N HIS A 92 11.34 -17.47 -2.11
CA HIS A 92 9.96 -17.47 -2.60
C HIS A 92 9.61 -16.20 -3.35
N ASP A 93 8.66 -16.31 -4.28
CA ASP A 93 7.94 -15.14 -4.79
C ASP A 93 6.90 -14.67 -3.76
N PHE A 94 6.67 -13.36 -3.65
CA PHE A 94 5.76 -12.80 -2.63
C PHE A 94 4.34 -13.39 -2.66
N HIS A 95 3.84 -13.84 -3.81
CA HIS A 95 2.53 -14.50 -3.88
C HIS A 95 2.49 -15.90 -3.27
N GLU A 96 3.61 -16.63 -3.28
CA GLU A 96 3.73 -17.96 -2.67
C GLU A 96 3.76 -17.80 -1.16
N TRP A 97 4.50 -16.78 -0.68
CA TRP A 97 4.50 -16.36 0.72
C TRP A 97 3.09 -16.03 1.24
N LEU A 98 2.28 -15.36 0.42
CA LEU A 98 0.89 -15.06 0.76
C LEU A 98 -0.07 -16.26 0.59
N GLY A 99 0.42 -17.41 0.10
CA GLY A 99 -0.42 -18.57 -0.23
C GLY A 99 -1.44 -18.31 -1.33
N ILE A 100 -1.20 -17.31 -2.19
CA ILE A 100 -2.11 -16.90 -3.25
C ILE A 100 -1.80 -17.71 -4.51
N ASN A 101 -2.74 -18.56 -4.92
CA ASN A 101 -2.71 -19.24 -6.21
C ASN A 101 -2.95 -18.23 -7.36
N LYS A 102 -1.86 -17.75 -7.96
CA LYS A 102 -1.88 -16.76 -9.05
C LYS A 102 -2.29 -17.41 -10.37
N PRO A 103 -3.12 -16.72 -11.18
CA PRO A 103 -3.45 -17.21 -12.50
C PRO A 103 -2.31 -16.98 -13.50
N ASP A 104 -2.13 -17.96 -14.36
CA ASP A 104 -1.28 -17.91 -15.53
C ASP A 104 -2.05 -17.43 -16.76
N VAL A 105 -1.32 -17.00 -17.79
CA VAL A 105 -1.86 -16.59 -19.08
C VAL A 105 -1.41 -17.58 -20.14
N ASP A 106 -2.35 -18.09 -20.90
CA ASP A 106 -2.13 -18.97 -22.04
C ASP A 106 -2.46 -18.23 -23.34
N TYR A 107 -1.82 -18.61 -24.45
CA TYR A 107 -2.04 -18.02 -25.79
C TYR A 107 -2.35 -19.10 -26.82
N ASP A 108 -3.38 -18.89 -27.62
CA ASP A 108 -3.72 -19.80 -28.72
C ASP A 108 -2.96 -19.43 -30.01
N ARG A 109 -3.11 -20.26 -31.04
CA ARG A 109 -2.49 -20.02 -32.36
C ARG A 109 -2.98 -18.75 -33.06
N ASN A 110 -4.15 -18.24 -32.68
CA ASN A 110 -4.77 -17.05 -33.25
C ASN A 110 -4.38 -15.77 -32.49
N GLY A 111 -3.54 -15.88 -31.45
CA GLY A 111 -3.14 -14.77 -30.59
C GLY A 111 -4.17 -14.39 -29.52
N ASN A 112 -5.26 -15.14 -29.38
CA ASN A 112 -6.16 -14.98 -28.24
C ASN A 112 -5.47 -15.46 -26.97
N CYS A 113 -5.92 -14.94 -25.83
CA CYS A 113 -5.41 -15.34 -24.53
C CYS A 113 -6.52 -15.80 -23.60
N ARG A 114 -6.19 -16.70 -22.66
CA ARG A 114 -7.04 -17.04 -21.52
C ARG A 114 -6.25 -16.94 -20.23
N MET A 115 -6.91 -16.57 -19.15
CA MET A 115 -6.34 -16.69 -17.80
C MET A 115 -6.84 -17.95 -17.14
N TYR A 116 -5.96 -18.68 -16.46
CA TYR A 116 -6.32 -19.90 -15.77
C TYR A 116 -5.51 -20.05 -14.49
N ARG A 117 -6.02 -20.83 -13.53
CA ARG A 117 -5.22 -21.33 -12.42
C ARG A 117 -5.42 -22.83 -12.31
N LEU A 118 -4.34 -23.55 -12.05
CA LEU A 118 -4.44 -24.97 -11.74
C LEU A 118 -4.89 -25.11 -10.29
N GLY A 119 -5.88 -25.98 -10.11
CA GLY A 119 -6.31 -26.41 -8.80
C GLY A 119 -5.22 -27.23 -8.11
N ASN A 120 -5.36 -27.37 -6.80
CA ASN A 120 -4.59 -28.32 -6.01
C ASN A 120 -5.58 -29.26 -5.30
N TYR A 121 -5.14 -30.05 -4.33
CA TYR A 121 -6.03 -30.95 -3.59
C TYR A 121 -7.17 -30.24 -2.81
N ARG A 122 -7.11 -28.92 -2.62
CA ARG A 122 -8.15 -28.10 -1.94
C ARG A 122 -8.99 -27.27 -2.90
N ASP A 123 -8.52 -27.03 -4.11
CA ASP A 123 -9.10 -26.08 -5.04
C ASP A 123 -9.33 -26.71 -6.42
N VAL A 124 -10.45 -26.41 -7.06
CA VAL A 124 -10.68 -26.81 -8.46
C VAL A 124 -9.91 -25.90 -9.42
N SER A 125 -9.46 -26.50 -10.54
CA SER A 125 -8.87 -25.74 -11.65
C SER A 125 -9.92 -24.81 -12.26
N VAL A 126 -9.55 -23.56 -12.49
CA VAL A 126 -10.44 -22.55 -13.08
C VAL A 126 -9.82 -22.01 -14.35
N TYR A 127 -10.52 -22.16 -15.46
CA TYR A 127 -10.09 -21.69 -16.78
C TYR A 127 -11.03 -20.62 -17.29
N GLY A 128 -10.54 -19.41 -17.51
CA GLY A 128 -11.22 -18.37 -18.29
C GLY A 128 -11.49 -18.81 -19.73
N GLU A 129 -12.29 -18.05 -20.45
CA GLU A 129 -12.45 -18.24 -21.90
C GLU A 129 -11.28 -17.63 -22.66
N TRP A 130 -11.03 -18.17 -23.86
CA TRP A 130 -10.17 -17.54 -24.85
C TRP A 130 -10.80 -16.23 -25.31
N LYS A 131 -10.07 -15.13 -25.19
CA LYS A 131 -10.49 -13.80 -25.61
C LYS A 131 -9.36 -13.10 -26.39
N PRO A 132 -9.70 -12.19 -27.33
CA PRO A 132 -8.71 -11.46 -28.10
C PRO A 132 -7.76 -10.62 -27.22
N THR A 133 -8.24 -10.10 -26.10
CA THR A 133 -7.44 -9.24 -25.21
C THR A 133 -7.26 -9.79 -23.80
N LYS A 134 -6.13 -9.47 -23.17
CA LYS A 134 -5.86 -9.84 -21.77
C LYS A 134 -6.89 -9.27 -20.79
N LYS A 135 -7.45 -8.10 -21.09
CA LYS A 135 -8.46 -7.45 -20.26
C LYS A 135 -9.75 -8.27 -20.23
N GLU A 136 -10.22 -8.72 -21.39
CA GLU A 136 -11.41 -9.56 -21.53
C GLU A 136 -11.16 -10.97 -20.97
N ALA A 137 -9.98 -11.56 -21.21
CA ALA A 137 -9.60 -12.84 -20.64
C ALA A 137 -9.61 -12.80 -19.11
N LYS A 138 -9.08 -11.72 -18.51
CA LYS A 138 -9.11 -11.49 -17.07
C LYS A 138 -10.53 -11.33 -16.53
N ALA A 139 -11.43 -10.66 -17.26
CA ALA A 139 -12.83 -10.52 -16.87
C ALA A 139 -13.53 -11.89 -16.86
N SER A 140 -13.41 -12.64 -17.95
CA SER A 140 -13.96 -14.00 -18.07
C SER A 140 -13.45 -14.94 -16.97
N TYR A 141 -12.14 -14.89 -16.67
CA TYR A 141 -11.55 -15.65 -15.57
C TYR A 141 -12.13 -15.28 -14.20
N LYS A 142 -12.28 -13.98 -13.91
CA LYS A 142 -12.87 -13.52 -12.64
C LYS A 142 -14.32 -13.96 -12.45
N GLU A 143 -15.11 -13.96 -13.52
CA GLU A 143 -16.50 -14.45 -13.48
C GLU A 143 -16.55 -15.95 -13.16
N LYS A 144 -15.72 -16.76 -13.83
CA LYS A 144 -15.64 -18.19 -13.54
C LYS A 144 -15.10 -18.47 -12.14
N LEU A 145 -14.13 -17.70 -11.67
CA LEU A 145 -13.61 -17.79 -10.31
C LEU A 145 -14.69 -17.48 -9.27
N ARG A 146 -15.54 -16.47 -9.51
CA ARG A 146 -16.67 -16.16 -8.63
C ARG A 146 -17.67 -17.31 -8.60
N LYS A 147 -18.07 -17.83 -9.77
CA LYS A 147 -18.98 -18.97 -9.88
C LYS A 147 -18.44 -20.23 -9.18
N SER A 148 -17.15 -20.51 -9.33
CA SER A 148 -16.50 -21.64 -8.65
C SER A 148 -16.55 -21.51 -7.13
N LYS A 149 -16.38 -20.30 -6.59
CA LYS A 149 -16.52 -20.03 -5.15
C LYS A 149 -17.96 -20.11 -4.67
N GLU A 150 -18.92 -19.68 -5.49
CA GLU A 150 -20.35 -19.78 -5.19
C GLU A 150 -20.82 -21.24 -5.17
N GLY A 151 -20.37 -22.06 -6.13
CA GLY A 151 -20.69 -23.50 -6.17
C GLY A 151 -20.16 -24.30 -4.97
N LEU A 152 -18.99 -23.93 -4.44
CA LEU A 152 -18.42 -24.53 -3.23
C LEU A 152 -19.24 -24.24 -1.94
N ASN A 153 -20.13 -23.25 -1.95
CA ASN A 153 -20.93 -22.87 -0.77
C ASN A 153 -22.30 -23.57 -0.70
N TYR A 154 -22.68 -24.38 -1.70
CA TYR A 154 -23.99 -25.05 -1.77
C TYR A 154 -23.96 -26.56 -1.49
N ASP A 155 -22.78 -27.13 -1.17
CA ASP A 155 -22.62 -28.52 -0.76
C ASP A 155 -22.31 -28.61 0.74
N PHE A 156 -23.30 -28.33 1.60
CA PHE A 156 -23.33 -28.70 3.03
C PHE A 156 -24.77 -28.89 3.52
#